data_AF-A0A154VDJ2-F1
#
_entry.id   AF-A0A154VDJ2-F1
#
_cell.length_a   1.000
_cell.length_b   1.000
_cell.length_c   1.000
_cell.angle_alpha   90.00
_cell.angle_beta   90.00
_cell.angle_gamma   90.00
#
_symmetry.space_group_name_H-M   'P 1'
#
loop_
_entity.id
_entity.type
_entity.pdbx_description
1 polymer ?
#
loop_
_entity_poly.entity_id
_entity_poly.type
_entity_poly.pdbx_seq_one_letter_code
_entity_poly.pdbx_strand_id
1 'polypeptide(L)'
;MVGGLRETAIAHAPFFVTAPGETDVLFTIVVWFVVLAVFGAGALYLSLHALPERMAHHANHTQIQLISILTLLALFTHNNLFWLAALVIAVVQVPDFYSPLQSIAQSVKAMARNRGAVVDDSPVASEPVTTQENAKDV
;
A
#
# COMPACT_ATOMS: atom_id res chain seq x y z
N MET A 1 24.41 -47.48 44.84
CA MET A 1 23.13 -46.77 45.13
C MET A 1 22.81 -45.63 44.15
N VAL A 2 23.44 -45.54 42.97
CA VAL A 2 23.27 -44.41 42.03
C VAL A 2 22.07 -44.57 41.08
N GLY A 3 21.55 -45.79 40.90
CA GLY A 3 20.41 -46.07 40.01
C GLY A 3 19.06 -45.57 40.54
N GLY A 4 18.80 -45.70 41.85
CA GLY A 4 17.50 -45.36 42.45
C GLY A 4 17.15 -43.87 42.37
N LEU A 5 18.13 -42.98 42.51
CA LEU A 5 17.90 -41.52 42.44
C LEU A 5 17.50 -41.03 41.05
N ARG A 6 18.01 -41.69 39.98
CA ARG A 6 17.70 -41.35 38.59
C ARG A 6 16.27 -41.77 38.23
N GLU A 7 15.88 -42.97 38.66
CA GLU A 7 14.54 -43.52 38.45
C GLU A 7 13.47 -42.65 39.13
N THR A 8 13.70 -42.26 40.40
CA THR A 8 12.77 -41.39 41.14
C THR A 8 12.68 -39.97 40.55
N ALA A 9 13.77 -39.48 39.95
CA ALA A 9 13.80 -38.18 39.29
C ALA A 9 12.99 -38.16 37.99
N ILE A 10 13.04 -39.24 37.21
CA ILE A 10 12.19 -39.40 36.01
C ILE A 10 10.72 -39.58 36.41
N ALA A 11 10.44 -40.34 37.47
CA ALA A 11 9.07 -40.58 37.96
C ALA A 11 8.35 -39.31 38.46
N HIS A 12 9.10 -38.28 38.88
CA HIS A 12 8.55 -36.98 39.31
C HIS A 12 8.76 -35.87 38.26
N ALA A 13 9.21 -36.22 37.05
CA ALA A 13 9.35 -35.25 35.98
C ALA A 13 7.96 -34.77 35.52
N PRO A 14 7.78 -33.48 35.25
CA PRO A 14 6.53 -32.97 34.71
C PRO A 14 6.24 -33.58 33.34
N PHE A 15 4.96 -33.68 32.98
CA PHE A 15 4.48 -34.45 31.82
C PHE A 15 5.10 -34.07 30.46
N PHE A 16 5.72 -32.89 30.35
CA PHE A 16 6.36 -32.39 29.14
C PHE A 16 7.86 -32.74 29.05
N VAL A 17 8.44 -33.37 30.08
CA VAL A 17 9.84 -33.84 30.07
C VAL A 17 9.86 -35.30 29.66
N THR A 18 10.47 -35.59 28.52
CA THR A 18 10.54 -36.93 27.91
C THR A 18 11.81 -37.68 28.32
N ALA A 19 11.71 -39.00 28.40
CA ALA A 19 12.83 -39.85 28.78
C ALA A 19 13.89 -39.93 27.66
N PRO A 20 15.16 -40.29 27.98
CA PRO A 20 16.21 -40.43 26.98
C PRO A 20 15.85 -41.52 25.95
N GLY A 21 15.88 -41.17 24.66
CA GLY A 21 15.54 -42.09 23.56
C GLY A 21 14.08 -42.01 23.10
N GLU A 22 13.23 -41.24 23.78
CA GLU A 22 11.86 -40.94 23.35
C GLU A 22 11.78 -39.63 22.55
N THR A 23 10.66 -39.43 21.85
CA THR A 23 10.42 -38.20 21.09
C THR A 23 10.12 -37.05 22.03
N ASP A 24 10.85 -35.94 21.91
CA ASP A 24 10.63 -34.73 22.70
C ASP A 24 9.31 -34.04 22.29
N VAL A 25 8.29 -34.25 23.12
CA VAL A 25 6.93 -33.75 22.93
C VAL A 25 6.88 -32.22 23.04
N LEU A 26 7.59 -31.65 24.02
CA LEU A 26 7.62 -30.20 24.22
C LEU A 26 8.28 -29.51 23.03
N PHE A 27 9.44 -30.01 22.60
CA PHE A 27 10.13 -29.50 21.42
C PHE A 27 9.24 -29.58 20.18
N THR A 28 8.57 -30.70 19.96
CA THR A 28 7.65 -30.87 18.82
C THR A 28 6.52 -29.84 18.83
N ILE A 29 5.88 -29.63 19.99
CA ILE A 29 4.81 -28.62 20.14
C ILE A 29 5.34 -27.21 19.87
N VAL A 30 6.49 -26.87 20.44
CA VAL A 30 7.12 -25.56 20.25
C VAL A 30 7.47 -25.32 18.79
N VAL A 31 8.00 -26.32 18.08
CA VAL A 31 8.27 -26.22 16.64
C VAL A 31 7.01 -25.88 15.87
N TRP A 32 5.92 -26.62 16.07
CA TRP A 32 4.65 -26.33 15.40
C TRP A 32 4.08 -24.96 15.78
N PHE A 33 4.15 -24.61 17.06
CA PHE A 33 3.72 -23.30 17.54
C PHE A 33 4.52 -22.17 16.88
N VAL A 34 5.84 -22.27 16.82
CA VAL A 34 6.71 -21.28 16.17
C VAL A 34 6.41 -21.18 14.69
N VAL A 35 6.25 -22.31 14.00
CA VAL A 35 5.87 -22.32 12.58
C VAL A 35 4.54 -21.58 12.36
N LEU A 36 3.50 -21.93 13.12
CA LEU A 36 2.20 -21.26 13.07
C LEU A 36 2.29 -19.78 13.43
N ALA A 37 3.09 -19.43 14.44
CA ALA A 37 3.28 -18.05 14.88
C ALA A 37 4.00 -17.22 13.81
N VAL A 38 5.01 -17.76 13.12
CA VAL A 38 5.71 -17.08 12.03
C VAL A 38 4.78 -16.86 10.85
N PHE A 39 4.01 -17.88 10.43
CA PHE A 39 3.03 -17.70 9.35
C PHE A 39 1.91 -16.74 9.75
N GLY A 40 1.42 -16.81 10.98
CA GLY A 40 0.41 -15.91 11.51
C GLY A 40 0.89 -14.47 11.60
N ALA A 41 2.10 -14.24 12.11
CA ALA A 41 2.73 -12.92 12.17
C ALA A 41 3.03 -12.38 10.77
N GLY A 42 3.49 -13.23 9.85
CA GLY A 42 3.72 -12.86 8.45
C GLY A 42 2.42 -12.47 7.75
N ALA A 43 1.36 -13.27 7.90
CA ALA A 43 0.03 -12.95 7.38
C ALA A 43 -0.51 -11.66 7.99
N LEU A 44 -0.33 -11.45 9.30
CA LEU A 44 -0.72 -10.22 9.99
C LEU A 44 0.07 -9.02 9.45
N TYR A 45 1.39 -9.16 9.26
CA TYR A 45 2.26 -8.12 8.72
C TYR A 45 1.80 -7.69 7.32
N LEU A 46 1.56 -8.64 6.42
CA LEU A 46 1.05 -8.39 5.08
C LEU A 46 -0.36 -7.78 5.11
N SER A 47 -1.22 -8.27 6.00
CA SER A 47 -2.60 -7.81 6.14
C SER A 47 -2.72 -6.40 6.75
N LEU A 48 -1.82 -6.05 7.66
CA LEU A 48 -1.67 -4.70 8.19
C LEU A 48 -1.09 -3.75 7.15
N HIS A 49 -0.12 -4.17 6.34
CA HIS A 49 0.42 -3.35 5.26
C HIS A 49 -0.58 -3.13 4.13
N ALA A 50 -1.54 -4.04 3.92
CA ALA A 50 -2.65 -3.85 3.00
C ALA A 50 -3.81 -3.00 3.55
N LEU A 51 -3.77 -2.57 4.83
CA LEU A 51 -4.79 -1.67 5.42
C LEU A 51 -4.96 -0.34 4.68
N PRO A 52 -3.87 0.40 4.40
CA PRO A 52 -4.00 1.72 3.80
C PRO A 52 -4.65 1.65 2.42
N GLU A 53 -4.34 0.61 1.64
CA GLU A 53 -4.97 0.36 0.33
C GLU A 53 -6.48 0.13 0.46
N ARG A 54 -6.93 -0.76 1.36
CA ARG A 54 -8.37 -1.03 1.52
C ARG A 54 -9.16 0.15 2.08
N MET A 55 -8.54 0.99 2.91
CA MET A 55 -9.17 2.19 3.47
C MET A 55 -9.28 3.33 2.45
N ALA A 56 -8.44 3.32 1.41
CA ALA A 56 -8.43 4.37 0.40
C ALA A 56 -9.66 4.33 -0.53
N HIS A 57 -10.45 3.25 -0.57
CA HIS A 57 -11.62 3.15 -1.46
C HIS A 57 -12.73 4.19 -1.21
N HIS A 58 -12.74 4.89 -0.08
CA HIS A 58 -13.66 6.01 0.18
C HIS A 58 -13.10 7.40 -0.19
N ALA A 59 -11.87 7.47 -0.73
CA ALA A 59 -11.13 8.71 -0.98
C ALA A 59 -11.10 9.13 -2.46
N ASN A 60 -10.67 10.37 -2.70
CA ASN A 60 -10.52 10.93 -4.05
C ASN A 60 -9.41 10.21 -4.86
N HIS A 61 -9.49 10.24 -6.19
CA HIS A 61 -8.64 9.44 -7.09
C HIS A 61 -7.13 9.71 -6.89
N THR A 62 -6.74 10.96 -6.62
CA THR A 62 -5.36 11.34 -6.33
C THR A 62 -4.88 10.85 -4.96
N GLN A 63 -5.78 10.83 -3.96
CA GLN A 63 -5.46 10.36 -2.61
C GLN A 63 -5.22 8.84 -2.59
N ILE A 64 -6.02 8.07 -3.35
CA ILE A 64 -5.76 6.64 -3.56
C ILE A 64 -4.37 6.42 -4.16
N GLN A 65 -4.05 7.14 -5.23
CA GLN A 65 -2.78 6.97 -5.93
C GLN A 65 -1.58 7.25 -4.99
N LEU A 66 -1.68 8.31 -4.17
CA LEU A 66 -0.66 8.64 -3.18
C LEU A 66 -0.53 7.55 -2.11
N ILE A 67 -1.65 7.09 -1.54
CA ILE A 67 -1.68 6.04 -0.52
C ILE A 67 -1.10 4.73 -1.07
N SER A 68 -1.46 4.34 -2.30
CA SER A 68 -0.94 3.14 -2.95
C SER A 68 0.56 3.20 -3.18
N ILE A 69 1.09 4.33 -3.67
CA ILE A 69 2.53 4.53 -3.87
C ILE A 69 3.27 4.46 -2.51
N LEU A 70 2.74 5.12 -1.49
CA LEU A 70 3.35 5.14 -0.15
C LEU A 70 3.35 3.75 0.51
N THR A 71 2.28 2.98 0.29
CA THR A 71 2.15 1.59 0.77
C THR A 71 3.12 0.66 0.05
N LEU A 72 3.28 0.83 -1.27
CA LEU A 72 4.27 0.08 -2.07
C LEU A 72 5.70 0.40 -1.63
N LEU A 73 6.00 1.69 -1.36
CA LEU A 73 7.28 2.14 -0.81
C LEU A 73 7.55 1.55 0.58
N ALA A 74 6.53 1.51 1.45
CA ALA A 74 6.63 0.90 2.77
C ALA A 74 6.99 -0.59 2.69
N LEU A 75 6.38 -1.32 1.75
CA LEU A 75 6.62 -2.75 1.54
C LEU A 75 8.04 -3.01 0.99
N PHE A 76 8.45 -2.26 -0.02
CA PHE A 76 9.78 -2.41 -0.64
C PHE A 76 10.91 -2.02 0.32
N THR A 77 10.71 -0.94 1.09
CA THR A 77 11.75 -0.39 1.96
C THR A 77 11.72 -0.99 3.37
N HIS A 78 10.63 -1.67 3.75
CA HIS A 78 10.41 -2.16 5.12
C HIS A 78 10.46 -1.06 6.21
N ASN A 79 10.15 0.18 5.83
CA ASN A 79 10.15 1.32 6.76
C ASN A 79 8.71 1.68 7.17
N ASN A 80 8.44 1.50 8.47
CA ASN A 80 7.13 1.75 9.10
C ASN A 80 6.65 3.21 8.96
N LEU A 81 7.55 4.16 8.73
CA LEU A 81 7.19 5.57 8.58
C LEU A 81 6.27 5.79 7.37
N PHE A 82 6.54 5.09 6.26
CA PHE A 82 5.71 5.19 5.05
C PHE A 82 4.33 4.58 5.25
N TRP A 83 4.25 3.43 5.96
CA TRP A 83 2.97 2.82 6.32
C TRP A 83 2.15 3.72 7.27
N LEU A 84 2.79 4.30 8.29
CA LEU A 84 2.14 5.22 9.22
C LEU A 84 1.65 6.48 8.51
N ALA A 85 2.46 7.06 7.62
CA ALA A 85 2.05 8.20 6.82
C ALA A 85 0.85 7.86 5.91
N ALA A 86 0.83 6.67 5.31
CA ALA A 86 -0.28 6.22 4.47
C ALA A 86 -1.56 6.08 5.29
N LEU A 87 -1.46 5.55 6.52
CA LEU A 87 -2.58 5.43 7.44
C LEU A 87 -3.13 6.80 7.86
N VAL A 88 -2.26 7.74 8.22
CA VAL A 88 -2.65 9.12 8.57
C VAL A 88 -3.36 9.81 7.41
N ILE A 89 -2.81 9.68 6.20
CA ILE A 89 -3.41 10.24 4.98
C ILE A 89 -4.73 9.55 4.64
N ALA A 90 -4.87 8.24 4.87
CA ALA A 90 -6.12 7.52 4.61
C ALA A 90 -7.26 7.93 5.57
N VAL A 91 -6.94 8.26 6.82
CA VAL A 91 -7.92 8.71 7.81
C VAL A 91 -8.34 10.16 7.58
N VAL A 92 -7.41 11.03 7.19
CA VAL A 92 -7.70 12.44 6.91
C VAL A 92 -8.08 12.60 5.43
N GLN A 93 -9.37 12.80 5.15
CA GLN A 93 -9.82 13.11 3.77
C GLN A 93 -9.21 14.44 3.34
N VAL A 94 -8.30 14.41 2.37
CA VAL A 94 -7.72 15.63 1.81
C VAL A 94 -8.74 16.19 0.81
N PRO A 95 -9.23 17.43 0.99
CA PRO A 95 -10.18 18.03 0.06
C PRO A 95 -9.58 18.16 -1.34
N ASP A 96 -10.41 18.06 -2.38
CA ASP A 96 -10.00 18.43 -3.72
C ASP A 96 -9.83 19.95 -3.83
N PHE A 97 -8.59 20.42 -3.80
CA PHE A 97 -8.27 21.83 -3.97
C PHE A 97 -8.11 22.25 -5.44
N TYR A 98 -8.00 21.29 -6.38
CA TYR A 98 -7.80 21.59 -7.80
C TYR A 98 -9.10 21.97 -8.51
N SER A 99 -10.20 21.25 -8.25
CA SER A 99 -11.50 21.55 -8.87
C SER A 99 -11.98 22.99 -8.59
N PRO A 100 -11.91 23.52 -7.35
CA PRO A 100 -12.25 24.92 -7.08
C PRO A 100 -11.35 25.92 -7.82
N LEU A 101 -10.03 25.69 -7.83
CA LEU A 101 -9.08 26.59 -8.50
C LEU A 101 -9.31 26.65 -10.02
N GLN A 102 -9.58 25.51 -10.66
CA GLN A 102 -9.96 25.48 -12.08
C GLN A 102 -11.27 26.22 -12.34
N SER A 103 -12.28 26.07 -11.47
CA SER A 103 -13.55 26.78 -11.63
C SER A 103 -13.36 28.31 -11.58
N ILE A 104 -12.47 28.80 -10.71
CA ILE A 104 -12.11 30.21 -10.60
C ILE A 104 -11.39 30.66 -11.88
N ALA A 105 -10.37 29.92 -12.33
CA ALA A 105 -9.63 30.25 -13.54
C ALA A 105 -10.54 30.29 -14.79
N GLN A 106 -11.48 29.35 -14.91
CA GLN A 106 -12.47 29.33 -15.99
C GLN A 106 -13.44 30.51 -15.90
N SER A 107 -13.93 30.83 -14.70
CA SER A 107 -14.83 31.97 -14.47
C SER A 107 -14.14 33.29 -14.80
N VAL A 108 -12.86 33.44 -14.44
CA VAL A 108 -12.05 34.62 -14.79
C VAL A 108 -11.79 34.70 -16.29
N LYS A 109 -11.45 33.57 -16.95
CA LYS A 109 -11.31 33.49 -18.40
C LYS A 109 -12.60 33.89 -19.12
N ALA A 110 -13.75 33.43 -18.63
CA ALA A 110 -15.06 33.80 -19.16
C ALA A 110 -15.38 35.30 -18.96
N MET A 111 -15.08 35.86 -17.78
CA MET A 111 -15.25 37.30 -17.52
C MET A 111 -14.35 38.17 -18.40
N ALA A 112 -13.10 37.75 -18.63
CA ALA A 112 -12.17 38.42 -19.54
C ALA A 112 -12.67 38.40 -20.99
N ARG A 113 -13.20 37.25 -21.45
CA ARG A 113 -13.82 37.10 -22.77
C ARG A 113 -15.05 38.01 -22.93
N ASN A 114 -15.92 38.08 -21.92
CA ASN A 114 -17.11 38.95 -21.94
C ASN A 114 -16.79 40.46 -21.89
N ARG A 115 -15.65 40.85 -21.31
CA ARG A 115 -15.18 42.25 -21.31
C ARG A 115 -14.46 42.66 -22.60
N GLY A 116 -14.45 41.80 -23.63
CA GLY A 116 -13.86 42.12 -24.92
C GLY A 116 -12.33 42.02 -24.97
N ALA A 117 -11.69 41.49 -23.91
CA ALA A 117 -10.27 41.15 -23.94
C ALA A 117 -10.09 39.86 -24.73
N VAL A 118 -9.98 39.98 -26.05
CA VAL A 118 -9.55 38.88 -26.92
C VAL A 118 -8.08 38.62 -26.62
N VAL A 119 -7.81 37.63 -25.77
CA VAL A 119 -6.56 36.87 -25.89
C VAL A 119 -6.92 35.65 -26.72
N ASP A 120 -6.52 35.72 -27.99
CA ASP A 120 -6.50 34.59 -28.89
C ASP A 120 -5.43 33.62 -28.38
N ASP A 121 -5.87 32.61 -27.64
CA ASP A 121 -5.12 31.38 -27.40
C ASP A 121 -5.92 30.27 -28.11
N SER A 122 -5.97 30.38 -29.43
CA SER A 122 -6.35 29.26 -30.27
C SER A 122 -5.25 28.20 -30.12
N PRO A 123 -5.55 26.99 -29.60
CA PRO A 123 -4.59 25.92 -29.74
C PRO A 123 -4.44 25.72 -31.25
N VAL A 124 -3.23 25.94 -31.76
CA VAL A 124 -2.87 25.59 -33.13
C VAL A 124 -3.12 24.10 -33.25
N ALA A 125 -4.33 23.75 -33.69
CA ALA A 125 -4.68 22.43 -34.15
C ALA A 125 -3.67 22.16 -35.26
N SER A 126 -2.79 21.21 -35.00
CA SER A 126 -1.88 20.68 -36.00
C SER A 126 -2.74 20.19 -37.15
N GLU A 127 -2.84 20.96 -38.22
CA GLU A 127 -3.44 20.50 -39.46
C GLU A 127 -2.70 19.23 -39.90
N PRO A 128 -3.39 18.14 -40.22
CA PRO A 128 -2.77 17.10 -41.02
C PRO A 128 -2.53 17.73 -42.40
N VAL A 129 -1.26 18.05 -42.68
CA VAL A 129 -0.79 18.45 -44.00
C VAL A 129 -1.25 17.39 -44.99
N THR A 130 -2.36 17.66 -45.68
CA THR A 130 -2.76 16.90 -46.84
C THR A 130 -2.04 17.55 -48.00
N THR A 131 -0.94 16.94 -48.42
CA THR A 131 -0.24 17.26 -49.66
C THR A 131 -1.25 17.13 -50.81
N GLN A 132 -1.88 18.24 -51.19
CA GLN A 132 -2.50 18.41 -52.49
C GLN A 132 -1.36 18.66 -53.48
N GLU A 133 -0.88 17.56 -54.05
CA GLU A 133 -0.04 17.53 -55.24
C GLU A 133 -0.82 18.15 -56.40
N ASN A 134 -0.49 19.41 -56.68
CA ASN A 134 -0.84 20.11 -57.90
C ASN A 134 -0.10 19.45 -59.07
N ALA A 135 -0.71 18.43 -59.69
CA ALA A 135 -0.36 18.02 -61.03
C ALA A 135 -0.95 19.03 -62.02
N LYS A 136 -0.10 19.98 -62.39
CA LYS A 136 -0.26 21.00 -63.41
C LYS A 136 -0.03 20.40 -64.80
N ASP A 137 -0.69 21.00 -65.79
CA ASP A 137 -0.39 20.98 -67.24
C ASP A 137 -0.93 19.75 -68.04
N VAL A 138 -1.95 19.96 -68.89
CA VAL A 138 -1.91 20.19 -70.37
C VAL A 138 -1.88 18.89 -71.17
#